data_AF-A0A7K5FB20-F1
#
_entry.id   AF-A0A7K5FB20-F1
#
_cell.length_a   1.000
_cell.length_b   1.000
_cell.length_c   1.000
_cell.angle_alpha   90.00
_cell.angle_beta   90.00
_cell.angle_gamma   90.00
#
_symmetry.space_group_name_H-M   'P 1'
#
loop_
_entity.id
_entity.type
_entity.pdbx_description
1 polymer ?
#
loop_
_entity_poly.entity_id
_entity_poly.type
_entity_poly.pdbx_seq_one_letter_code
_entity_poly.pdbx_strand_id
1 'polypeptide(L)'
;VASEVVDQVYKEYIGNAKNRAEVRDGLLDALGDPLFVLSSIEVARYHRDAGNPVYFYEFQHRPSSGEGVIPEFVKADHTDEIAFVFGKPFLAGDVSILLIYFISHFAGHATEEEENLSRTVMKYWTNFARNGNPNGEGLVHWPQYDLDEGYLEIDLTQKAAKKLREHRVDFWIQLIKKMRNEK
;
A
#
# COMPACT_ATOMS: atom_id res chain seq x y z
N VAL A 1 30.71 -4.05 -7.21
CA VAL A 1 29.62 -3.17 -6.76
C VAL A 1 28.24 -3.70 -7.17
N ALA A 2 27.86 -3.74 -8.47
CA ALA A 2 26.52 -4.19 -8.88
C ALA A 2 26.17 -5.64 -8.47
N SER A 3 27.12 -6.60 -8.59
CA SER A 3 26.86 -7.99 -8.18
C SER A 3 26.68 -8.15 -6.66
N GLU A 4 27.41 -7.38 -5.86
CA GLU A 4 27.35 -7.46 -4.38
C GLU A 4 26.05 -6.90 -3.82
N VAL A 5 25.50 -5.85 -4.45
CA VAL A 5 24.18 -5.31 -4.08
C VAL A 5 23.08 -6.32 -4.41
N VAL A 6 23.12 -6.90 -5.61
CA VAL A 6 22.17 -7.94 -6.03
C VAL A 6 22.23 -9.16 -5.11
N ASP A 7 23.42 -9.60 -4.72
CA ASP A 7 23.59 -10.72 -3.79
C ASP A 7 23.01 -10.44 -2.40
N GLN A 8 23.15 -9.20 -1.90
CA GLN A 8 22.57 -8.79 -0.62
C GLN A 8 21.05 -8.77 -0.68
N VAL A 9 20.47 -8.19 -1.74
CA VAL A 9 19.00 -8.18 -1.95
C VAL A 9 18.47 -9.60 -2.11
N TYR A 10 19.17 -10.46 -2.86
CA TYR A 10 18.80 -11.87 -3.01
C TYR A 10 18.77 -12.58 -1.66
N LYS A 11 19.82 -12.45 -0.83
CA LYS A 11 19.89 -13.08 0.48
C LYS A 11 18.77 -12.59 1.41
N GLU A 12 18.49 -11.29 1.39
CA GLU A 12 17.47 -10.65 2.21
C GLU A 12 16.05 -11.13 1.85
N TYR A 13 15.72 -11.14 0.55
CA TYR A 13 14.35 -11.40 0.11
C TYR A 13 14.04 -12.85 -0.23
N ILE A 14 15.03 -13.59 -0.75
CA ILE A 14 14.83 -14.91 -1.37
C ILE A 14 15.69 -15.98 -0.70
N GLY A 15 16.76 -15.60 0.01
CA GLY A 15 17.79 -16.53 0.52
C GLY A 15 17.29 -17.67 1.41
N ASN A 16 16.14 -17.49 2.07
CA ASN A 16 15.53 -18.48 2.95
C ASN A 16 14.29 -19.17 2.36
N ALA A 17 13.96 -18.91 1.08
CA ALA A 17 12.77 -19.45 0.44
C ALA A 17 12.85 -20.98 0.28
N LYS A 18 11.80 -21.69 0.72
CA LYS A 18 11.73 -23.16 0.75
C LYS A 18 11.02 -23.75 -0.46
N ASN A 19 10.28 -22.92 -1.20
CA ASN A 19 9.46 -23.35 -2.32
C ASN A 19 9.32 -22.22 -3.36
N ARG A 20 8.74 -22.53 -4.52
CA ARG A 20 8.57 -21.59 -5.63
C ARG A 20 7.66 -20.40 -5.30
N ALA A 21 6.68 -20.58 -4.41
CA ALA A 21 5.79 -19.49 -4.01
C ALA A 21 6.54 -18.47 -3.14
N GLU A 22 7.36 -18.93 -2.18
CA GLU A 22 8.21 -18.04 -1.38
C GLU A 22 9.26 -17.32 -2.23
N VAL A 23 9.82 -17.97 -3.26
CA VAL A 23 10.71 -17.31 -4.23
C VAL A 23 9.98 -16.20 -5.00
N ARG A 24 8.76 -16.47 -5.47
CA ARG A 24 7.92 -15.49 -6.16
C ARG A 24 7.62 -14.30 -5.25
N ASP A 25 7.13 -14.55 -4.04
CA ASP A 25 6.71 -13.50 -3.11
C ASP A 25 7.91 -12.63 -2.71
N GLY A 26 9.05 -13.25 -2.39
CA GLY A 26 10.29 -12.53 -2.10
C GLY A 26 10.78 -11.68 -3.28
N LEU A 27 10.67 -12.17 -4.51
CA LEU A 27 11.02 -11.40 -5.70
C LEU A 27 10.09 -10.19 -5.91
N LEU A 28 8.78 -10.38 -5.73
CA LEU A 28 7.79 -9.31 -5.87
C LEU A 28 7.99 -8.22 -4.80
N ASP A 29 8.22 -8.62 -3.55
CA ASP A 29 8.56 -7.70 -2.47
C ASP A 29 9.89 -6.95 -2.73
N ALA A 30 10.91 -7.63 -3.26
CA ALA A 30 12.21 -7.02 -3.57
C ALA A 30 12.12 -5.92 -4.65
N LEU A 31 11.15 -6.06 -5.56
CA LEU A 31 10.87 -5.07 -6.60
C LEU A 31 9.98 -3.92 -6.07
N GLY A 32 8.95 -4.26 -5.29
CA GLY A 32 7.96 -3.31 -4.79
C GLY A 32 8.47 -2.41 -3.66
N ASP A 33 9.23 -2.97 -2.72
CA ASP A 33 9.69 -2.25 -1.52
C ASP A 33 10.51 -0.98 -1.86
N PRO A 34 11.57 -1.02 -2.70
CA PRO A 34 12.33 0.20 -3.01
C PRO A 34 11.54 1.17 -3.89
N LEU A 35 10.70 0.67 -4.80
CA LEU A 35 9.98 1.49 -5.77
C LEU A 35 8.82 2.27 -5.13
N PHE A 36 8.04 1.62 -4.26
CA PHE A 36 6.83 2.20 -3.68
C PHE A 36 6.95 2.41 -2.17
N VAL A 37 7.31 1.38 -1.40
CA VAL A 37 7.20 1.43 0.07
C VAL A 37 8.24 2.38 0.67
N LEU A 38 9.52 2.13 0.43
CA LEU A 38 10.62 2.93 0.96
C LEU A 38 10.51 4.39 0.48
N SER A 39 10.23 4.59 -0.80
CA SER A 39 10.08 5.92 -1.39
C SER A 39 8.95 6.70 -0.71
N SER A 40 7.80 6.06 -0.45
CA SER A 40 6.67 6.70 0.25
C SER A 40 6.99 7.00 1.71
N ILE A 41 7.67 6.08 2.41
CA ILE A 41 8.09 6.28 3.81
C ILE A 41 9.08 7.45 3.93
N GLU A 42 10.07 7.54 3.05
CA GLU A 42 11.03 8.64 3.07
C GLU A 42 10.34 9.99 2.79
N VAL A 43 9.40 10.05 1.83
CA VAL A 43 8.59 11.25 1.60
C VAL A 43 7.78 11.62 2.84
N ALA A 44 7.12 10.66 3.49
CA ALA A 44 6.36 10.88 4.72
C ALA A 44 7.24 11.43 5.85
N ARG A 45 8.44 10.86 6.03
CA ARG A 45 9.44 11.34 6.99
C ARG A 45 9.87 12.77 6.70
N TYR A 46 10.22 13.11 5.46
CA TYR A 46 10.60 14.47 5.09
C TYR A 46 9.47 15.48 5.33
N HIS A 47 8.23 15.13 5.00
CA HIS A 47 7.08 16.00 5.25
C HIS A 47 6.82 16.21 6.75
N ARG A 48 6.89 15.14 7.55
CA ARG A 48 6.78 15.18 9.01
C ARG A 48 7.88 16.05 9.62
N ASP A 49 9.13 15.83 9.23
CA ASP A 49 10.30 16.52 9.79
C ASP A 49 10.33 18.01 9.41
N ALA A 50 9.65 18.38 8.33
CA ALA A 50 9.36 19.77 7.98
C ALA A 50 8.23 20.41 8.81
N GLY A 51 7.64 19.68 9.76
CA GLY A 51 6.59 20.15 10.66
C GLY A 51 5.17 20.04 10.12
N ASN A 52 4.95 19.30 9.02
CA ASN A 52 3.61 19.14 8.44
C ASN A 52 2.85 17.97 9.09
N PRO A 53 1.51 18.05 9.22
CA PRO A 53 0.70 16.89 9.54
C PRO A 53 0.73 15.90 8.38
N VAL A 54 1.06 14.64 8.68
CA VAL A 54 1.15 13.54 7.71
C VAL A 54 0.26 12.40 8.18
N TYR A 55 -0.41 11.74 7.25
CA TYR A 55 -1.16 10.50 7.50
C TYR A 55 -0.72 9.49 6.45
N PHE A 56 -0.44 8.27 6.91
CA PHE A 56 0.08 7.19 6.07
C PHE A 56 -0.86 5.98 6.14
N TYR A 57 -1.05 5.26 5.03
CA TYR A 57 -1.81 4.01 5.00
C TYR A 57 -1.15 2.96 4.10
N GLU A 58 -1.48 1.69 4.35
CA GLU A 58 -1.24 0.58 3.44
C GLU A 58 -2.60 -0.03 3.08
N PHE A 59 -2.94 -0.05 1.80
CA PHE A 59 -4.15 -0.72 1.30
C PHE A 59 -3.84 -2.20 1.04
N GLN A 60 -4.64 -3.10 1.61
CA GLN A 60 -4.36 -4.53 1.61
C GLN A 60 -5.49 -5.37 1.00
N HIS A 61 -6.67 -4.77 0.80
CA HIS A 61 -7.85 -5.48 0.31
C HIS A 61 -7.70 -5.90 -1.15
N ARG A 62 -7.91 -7.19 -1.43
CA ARG A 62 -8.02 -7.71 -2.79
C ARG A 62 -9.46 -7.54 -3.30
N PRO A 63 -9.71 -6.75 -4.36
CA PRO A 63 -11.06 -6.56 -4.87
C PRO A 63 -11.66 -7.87 -5.42
N SER A 64 -12.93 -8.15 -5.08
CA SER A 64 -13.70 -9.30 -5.57
C SER A 64 -13.79 -9.33 -7.09
N SER A 65 -13.85 -8.14 -7.71
CA SER A 65 -13.92 -8.00 -9.15
C SER A 65 -12.71 -8.56 -9.92
N GLY A 66 -11.60 -8.86 -9.24
CA GLY A 66 -10.43 -9.53 -9.82
C GLY A 66 -10.48 -11.05 -9.73
N GLU A 67 -11.51 -11.62 -9.10
CA GLU A 67 -11.69 -13.07 -8.98
C GLU A 67 -11.81 -13.76 -10.35
N GLY A 68 -11.13 -14.89 -10.52
CA GLY A 68 -11.10 -15.63 -11.79
C GLY A 68 -10.22 -15.02 -12.90
N VAL A 69 -9.76 -13.78 -12.75
CA VAL A 69 -8.89 -13.09 -13.73
C VAL A 69 -7.48 -12.89 -13.19
N ILE A 70 -7.37 -12.34 -11.97
CA ILE A 70 -6.10 -12.09 -11.31
C ILE A 70 -5.70 -13.35 -10.51
N PRO A 71 -4.45 -13.81 -10.56
CA PRO A 71 -4.01 -14.96 -9.76
C PRO A 71 -4.31 -14.79 -8.26
N GLU A 72 -4.75 -15.86 -7.60
CA GLU A 72 -5.21 -15.84 -6.19
C GLU A 72 -4.16 -15.36 -5.19
N PHE A 73 -2.86 -15.51 -5.50
CA PHE A 73 -1.79 -15.10 -4.61
C PHE A 73 -1.62 -13.57 -4.53
N VAL A 74 -2.15 -12.83 -5.50
CA VAL A 74 -2.10 -11.36 -5.52
C VAL A 74 -3.07 -10.85 -4.45
N LYS A 75 -2.62 -9.96 -3.57
CA LYS A 75 -3.49 -9.33 -2.57
C LYS A 75 -4.09 -8.05 -3.16
N ALA A 76 -3.92 -6.90 -2.52
CA ALA A 76 -4.05 -5.61 -3.18
C ALA A 76 -2.90 -5.44 -4.19
N ASP A 77 -3.26 -5.23 -5.46
CA ASP A 77 -2.34 -4.86 -6.52
C ASP A 77 -2.28 -3.33 -6.68
N HIS A 78 -1.36 -2.87 -7.52
CA HIS A 78 -1.21 -1.48 -7.85
C HIS A 78 -2.52 -0.88 -8.35
N THR A 79 -2.95 0.24 -7.74
CA THR A 79 -4.17 1.01 -8.06
C THR A 79 -5.51 0.40 -7.63
N ASP A 80 -5.52 -0.74 -6.94
CA ASP A 80 -6.77 -1.36 -6.46
C ASP A 80 -7.57 -0.42 -5.54
N GLU A 81 -6.89 0.44 -4.78
CA GLU A 81 -7.55 1.38 -3.86
C GLU A 81 -8.39 2.42 -4.60
N ILE A 82 -8.02 2.77 -5.84
CA ILE A 82 -8.70 3.81 -6.64
C ILE A 82 -10.19 3.49 -6.78
N ALA A 83 -10.54 2.21 -6.99
CA ALA A 83 -11.93 1.79 -7.10
C ALA A 83 -12.75 2.13 -5.84
N PHE A 84 -12.15 1.99 -4.65
CA PHE A 84 -12.79 2.28 -3.37
C PHE A 84 -12.81 3.77 -3.04
N VAL A 85 -11.76 4.51 -3.42
CA VAL A 85 -11.68 5.97 -3.28
C VAL A 85 -12.74 6.68 -4.10
N PHE A 86 -12.99 6.21 -5.33
CA PHE A 86 -13.94 6.84 -6.26
C PHE A 86 -15.35 6.24 -6.22
N GLY A 87 -15.62 5.31 -5.30
CA GLY A 87 -16.98 4.78 -5.11
C GLY A 87 -17.46 3.84 -6.22
N LYS A 88 -16.55 3.12 -6.88
CA LYS A 88 -16.92 2.12 -7.91
C LYS A 88 -17.99 1.14 -7.41
N PRO A 89 -17.99 0.63 -6.17
CA PRO A 89 -19.03 -0.27 -5.68
C PRO A 89 -20.48 0.26 -5.81
N PHE A 90 -20.68 1.57 -5.92
CA PHE A 90 -22.02 2.18 -6.05
C PHE A 90 -22.42 2.51 -7.49
N LEU A 91 -21.51 2.31 -8.45
CA LEU A 91 -21.76 2.64 -9.85
C LEU A 91 -22.51 1.48 -10.52
N ALA A 92 -23.68 1.78 -11.08
CA ALA A 92 -24.46 0.80 -11.84
C ALA A 92 -23.87 0.63 -13.26
N GLY A 93 -23.53 -0.61 -13.61
CA GLY A 93 -23.07 -0.99 -14.95
C GLY A 93 -21.60 -0.70 -15.25
N ASP A 94 -21.17 -1.01 -16.47
CA ASP A 94 -19.82 -0.72 -16.98
C ASP A 94 -19.62 0.80 -17.11
N VAL A 95 -19.33 1.47 -15.99
CA VAL A 95 -18.96 2.88 -16.03
C VAL A 95 -17.56 3.00 -16.59
N SER A 96 -17.54 3.26 -17.89
CA SER A 96 -16.42 3.68 -18.71
C SER A 96 -15.86 5.04 -18.27
N ILE A 97 -15.24 5.13 -17.09
CA ILE A 97 -14.30 6.22 -16.83
C ILE A 97 -13.05 5.91 -17.65
N LEU A 98 -12.55 6.85 -18.45
CA LEU A 98 -11.36 6.66 -19.30
C LEU A 98 -10.14 6.16 -18.52
N LEU A 99 -10.05 6.48 -17.22
CA LEU A 99 -9.07 5.91 -16.30
C LEU A 99 -9.38 4.44 -15.96
N ILE A 100 -10.63 4.11 -15.66
CA ILE A 100 -11.10 2.75 -15.39
C ILE A 100 -10.85 1.83 -16.59
N TYR A 101 -10.90 2.29 -17.84
CA TYR A 101 -10.60 1.46 -19.03
C TYR A 101 -9.20 0.81 -19.04
N PHE A 102 -8.20 1.43 -18.39
CA PHE A 102 -6.85 0.86 -18.27
C PHE A 102 -6.71 -0.11 -17.08
N ILE A 103 -7.68 -0.10 -16.17
CA ILE A 103 -7.73 -0.91 -14.94
C ILE A 103 -8.89 -1.92 -14.99
N SER A 104 -9.80 -1.83 -15.97
CA SER A 104 -11.05 -2.59 -16.06
C SER A 104 -10.85 -3.96 -16.68
N HIS A 105 -10.21 -4.84 -15.94
CA HIS A 105 -10.58 -6.26 -16.00
C HIS A 105 -11.67 -6.60 -14.97
N PHE A 106 -12.13 -5.59 -14.24
CA PHE A 106 -12.99 -5.71 -13.08
C PHE A 106 -14.49 -5.59 -13.44
N ALA A 107 -14.99 -6.47 -14.30
CA ALA A 107 -16.42 -6.67 -14.50
C ALA A 107 -16.95 -7.60 -13.39
N GLY A 108 -17.60 -7.04 -12.38
CA GLY A 108 -18.13 -7.80 -11.24
C GLY A 108 -18.91 -6.93 -10.28
N HIS A 109 -19.91 -7.51 -9.63
CA HIS A 109 -20.65 -6.85 -8.56
C HIS A 109 -19.78 -6.80 -7.30
N ALA A 110 -19.68 -5.62 -6.67
CA ALA A 110 -19.02 -5.48 -5.38
C ALA A 110 -19.83 -6.19 -4.29
N THR A 111 -19.15 -6.73 -3.28
CA THR A 111 -19.81 -7.29 -2.11
C THR A 111 -20.32 -6.18 -1.17
N GLU A 112 -21.23 -6.52 -0.26
CA GLU A 112 -21.68 -5.58 0.79
C GLU A 112 -20.53 -5.09 1.67
N GLU A 113 -19.53 -5.96 1.91
CA GLU A 113 -18.33 -5.61 2.66
C GLU A 113 -17.45 -4.60 1.89
N GLU A 114 -17.34 -4.74 0.56
CA GLU A 114 -16.65 -3.81 -0.31
C GLU A 114 -17.38 -2.46 -0.46
N GLU A 115 -18.70 -2.47 -0.46
CA GLU A 115 -19.50 -1.25 -0.36
C GLU A 115 -19.19 -0.51 0.95
N ASN A 116 -19.19 -1.22 2.08
CA ASN A 116 -18.87 -0.64 3.38
C ASN A 116 -17.41 -0.14 3.45
N LEU A 117 -16.47 -0.88 2.86
CA LEU A 117 -15.08 -0.46 2.71
C LEU A 117 -14.99 0.83 1.91
N SER A 118 -15.67 0.93 0.76
CA SER A 118 -15.65 2.14 -0.06
C SER A 118 -16.26 3.34 0.65
N ARG A 119 -17.37 3.17 1.39
CA ARG A 119 -17.92 4.26 2.23
C ARG A 119 -16.90 4.74 3.25
N THR A 120 -16.20 3.80 3.88
CA THR A 120 -15.18 4.09 4.89
C THR A 120 -13.99 4.85 4.30
N VAL A 121 -13.44 4.37 3.18
CA VAL A 121 -12.34 5.01 2.45
C VAL A 121 -12.73 6.41 1.98
N MET A 122 -13.89 6.56 1.34
CA MET A 122 -14.40 7.88 0.93
C MET A 122 -14.56 8.83 2.12
N LYS A 123 -15.02 8.33 3.29
CA LYS A 123 -15.15 9.16 4.49
C LYS A 123 -13.79 9.65 4.99
N TYR A 124 -12.76 8.79 5.04
CA TYR A 124 -11.40 9.24 5.38
C TYR A 124 -10.89 10.31 4.40
N TRP A 125 -11.00 10.08 3.09
CA TRP A 125 -10.53 11.02 2.07
C TRP A 125 -11.26 12.36 2.10
N THR A 126 -12.59 12.34 2.25
CA THR A 126 -13.41 13.56 2.30
C THR A 126 -13.25 14.32 3.61
N ASN A 127 -13.05 13.63 4.74
CA ASN A 127 -12.66 14.26 5.99
C ASN A 127 -11.34 15.00 5.80
N PHE A 128 -10.30 14.30 5.34
CA PHE A 128 -8.97 14.89 5.11
C PHE A 128 -9.04 16.10 4.17
N ALA A 129 -9.80 16.02 3.08
CA ALA A 129 -10.01 17.15 2.17
C ALA A 129 -10.68 18.37 2.85
N ARG A 130 -11.56 18.14 3.83
CA ARG A 130 -12.29 19.20 4.53
C ARG A 130 -11.49 19.88 5.63
N ASN A 131 -10.65 19.13 6.35
CA ASN A 131 -10.08 19.57 7.63
C ASN A 131 -8.59 19.25 7.81
N GLY A 132 -7.94 18.57 6.86
CA GLY A 132 -6.56 18.10 6.99
C GLY A 132 -6.35 16.91 7.94
N ASN A 133 -7.42 16.24 8.37
CA ASN A 133 -7.44 15.12 9.30
C ASN A 133 -8.49 14.05 8.88
N PRO A 134 -8.10 12.82 8.55
CA PRO A 134 -9.02 11.81 8.01
C PRO A 134 -10.05 11.30 9.06
N ASN A 135 -9.82 11.54 10.35
CA ASN A 135 -10.65 11.00 11.43
C ASN A 135 -12.07 11.58 11.48
N GLY A 136 -13.01 10.80 12.01
CA GLY A 136 -14.40 11.20 12.22
C GLY A 136 -15.21 10.12 12.95
N GLU A 137 -16.46 10.45 13.29
CA GLU A 137 -17.35 9.52 14.01
C GLU A 137 -17.54 8.20 13.24
N GLY A 138 -17.49 7.07 13.96
CA GLY A 138 -17.67 5.74 13.38
C GLY A 138 -16.50 5.21 12.56
N LEU A 139 -15.36 5.92 12.54
CA LEU A 139 -14.13 5.47 11.89
C LEU A 139 -13.14 4.93 12.93
N VAL A 140 -12.33 3.95 12.53
CA VAL A 140 -11.14 3.56 13.28
C VAL A 140 -10.19 4.76 13.33
N HIS A 141 -9.56 4.98 14.48
CA HIS A 141 -8.64 6.09 14.62
C HIS A 141 -7.44 5.90 13.70
N TRP A 142 -7.24 6.85 12.79
CA TRP A 142 -6.07 6.93 11.94
C TRP A 142 -5.03 7.83 12.62
N PRO A 143 -3.91 7.25 13.12
CA PRO A 143 -2.87 8.03 13.79
C PRO A 143 -2.19 8.99 12.81
N GLN A 144 -1.79 10.16 13.30
CA GLN A 144 -0.87 11.02 12.57
C GLN A 144 0.50 10.32 12.49
N TYR A 145 1.15 10.42 11.33
CA TYR A 145 2.48 9.87 11.09
C TYR A 145 3.54 10.77 11.73
N ASP A 146 3.85 10.49 12.99
CA ASP A 146 4.85 11.18 13.80
C ASP A 146 6.13 10.35 13.98
N LEU A 147 6.86 10.53 15.09
CA LEU A 147 8.07 9.75 15.39
C LEU A 147 7.77 8.28 15.72
N ASP A 148 6.54 7.96 16.10
CA ASP A 148 6.10 6.57 16.28
C ASP A 148 5.77 5.88 14.94
N GLU A 149 5.76 6.64 13.83
CA GLU A 149 5.46 6.16 12.47
C GLU A 149 4.14 5.39 12.40
N GLY A 150 3.12 5.92 13.07
CA GLY A 150 1.77 5.38 13.05
C GLY A 150 1.11 5.49 11.67
N TYR A 151 0.50 4.40 11.22
CA TYR A 151 -0.20 4.33 9.94
C TYR A 151 -1.49 3.49 10.05
N LEU A 152 -2.31 3.52 9.01
CA LEU A 152 -3.54 2.73 8.94
C LEU A 152 -3.41 1.58 7.93
N GLU A 153 -3.62 0.35 8.38
CA GLU A 153 -3.88 -0.80 7.51
C GLU A 153 -5.34 -0.71 7.04
N ILE A 154 -5.55 -0.63 5.73
CA ILE A 154 -6.88 -0.56 5.11
C ILE A 154 -7.17 -1.89 4.41
N ASP A 155 -7.98 -2.70 5.08
CA ASP A 155 -8.67 -3.88 4.53
C ASP A 155 -10.16 -3.79 4.90
N LEU A 156 -10.95 -4.86 4.76
CA LEU A 156 -12.34 -4.92 5.21
C LEU A 156 -12.52 -4.46 6.68
N THR A 157 -11.51 -4.72 7.51
CA THR A 157 -11.40 -4.15 8.86
C THR A 157 -10.16 -3.27 8.94
N GLN A 158 -10.32 -1.98 9.25
CA GLN A 158 -9.18 -1.08 9.39
C GLN A 158 -8.48 -1.26 10.74
N LYS A 159 -7.17 -1.11 10.73
CA LYS A 159 -6.35 -1.30 11.94
C LYS A 159 -5.20 -0.30 11.96
N ALA A 160 -5.05 0.41 13.08
CA ALA A 160 -3.88 1.23 13.31
C ALA A 160 -2.66 0.34 13.58
N ALA A 161 -1.54 0.65 12.94
CA ALA A 161 -0.26 -0.02 13.09
C ALA A 161 0.86 1.01 13.17
N LYS A 162 2.09 0.54 13.37
CA LYS A 162 3.29 1.39 13.46
C LYS A 162 4.42 0.78 12.65
N LYS A 163 5.30 1.62 12.13
CA LYS A 163 6.58 1.23 11.50
C LYS A 163 6.42 0.19 10.39
N LEU A 164 5.74 0.59 9.31
CA LEU A 164 5.51 -0.26 8.14
C LEU A 164 6.83 -0.87 7.64
N ARG A 165 6.89 -2.20 7.58
CA ARG A 165 8.04 -2.98 7.10
C ARG A 165 9.39 -2.57 7.72
N GLU A 166 9.43 -2.20 9.01
CA GLU A 166 10.61 -1.67 9.71
C GLU A 166 11.93 -2.36 9.34
N HIS A 167 11.96 -3.70 9.43
CA HIS A 167 13.16 -4.49 9.09
C HIS A 167 13.65 -4.29 7.65
N ARG A 168 12.74 -4.27 6.66
CA ARG A 168 13.09 -4.08 5.24
C ARG A 168 13.51 -2.64 4.97
N VAL A 169 12.86 -1.68 5.61
CA VAL A 169 13.21 -0.27 5.53
C VAL A 169 14.63 -0.04 6.05
N ASP A 170 14.96 -0.62 7.21
CA ASP A 170 16.29 -0.55 7.79
C ASP A 170 17.35 -1.19 6.88
N PHE A 171 17.06 -2.36 6.32
CA PHE A 171 17.93 -3.02 5.34
C PHE A 171 18.24 -2.09 4.16
N TRP A 172 17.22 -1.52 3.52
CA TRP A 172 17.43 -0.65 2.36
C TRP A 172 18.17 0.63 2.70
N ILE A 173 17.86 1.26 3.84
CA ILE A 173 18.56 2.47 4.28
C ILE A 173 20.06 2.20 4.49
N GLN A 174 20.40 1.07 5.12
CA GLN A 174 21.79 0.67 5.30
C GLN A 174 22.49 0.38 3.97
N LEU A 175 21.82 -0.34 3.07
CA LEU A 175 22.34 -0.69 1.74
C LEU A 175 22.58 0.58 0.89
N ILE A 176 21.63 1.52 0.86
CA ILE A 176 21.76 2.80 0.14
C ILE A 176 22.89 3.65 0.71
N LYS A 177 23.03 3.72 2.05
CA LYS A 177 24.15 4.41 2.70
C LYS A 177 25.50 3.82 2.29
N LYS A 178 25.63 2.49 2.28
CA LYS A 178 26.83 1.79 1.82
C LYS A 178 27.16 2.14 0.36
N MET A 179 26.17 2.03 -0.55
CA MET A 179 26.34 2.36 -1.96
C MET A 179 26.77 3.81 -2.21
N ARG A 180 26.33 4.76 -1.37
CA ARG A 180 26.71 6.17 -1.48
C ARG A 180 28.14 6.44 -1.02
N ASN A 181 28.62 5.71 -0.02
CA ASN A 181 29.95 5.89 0.57
C ASN A 181 31.07 5.18 -0.22
N GLU A 182 30.71 4.24 -1.11
CA GLU A 182 31.63 3.52 -2.00
C GLU A 182 31.89 4.25 -3.34
N LYS A 183 31.28 5.43 -3.54
CA LYS A 183 31.54 6.34 -4.66
C LYS A 183 32.50 7.44 -4.25
#